data_AF-A0A3G6RPV1-F1
#
_entry.id   AF-A0A3G6RPV1-F1
#
_cell.length_a   1.000
_cell.length_b   1.000
_cell.length_c   1.000
_cell.angle_alpha   90.00
_cell.angle_beta   90.00
_cell.angle_gamma   90.00
#
_symmetry.space_group_name_H-M   'P 1'
#
loop_
_entity.id
_entity.type
_entity.pdbx_description
1 polymer ?
#
loop_
_entity_poly.entity_id
_entity_poly.type
_entity_poly.pdbx_seq_one_letter_code
_entity_poly.pdbx_strand_id
1 'polypeptide(L)'
;MKKIVLLPFCFLFIFCSNQIKMNKGKDIIFRLNYVDTQSKEVIEEIIKNNTNNTYVVDPLGFYGKSFVLENGKILDPYLYFKSGYYSRNDRACYEDLIILKPFQTIHRSIIFNKNNQAVYRYKKSNKYEEIVKSFHNKNNVTILGCESYIKELESKGYKVLEDSIVTKLLLQP
;
A
#
# COMPACT_ATOMS: atom_id res chain seq x y z
N MET A 1 -18.46 -3.67 60.88
CA MET A 1 -17.21 -3.95 60.14
C MET A 1 -17.54 -4.08 58.66
N LYS A 2 -17.24 -3.05 57.83
CA LYS A 2 -17.49 -3.08 56.39
C LYS A 2 -16.30 -3.75 55.69
N LYS A 3 -16.55 -4.87 54.98
CA LYS A 3 -15.56 -5.54 54.14
C LYS A 3 -15.43 -4.76 52.83
N ILE A 4 -14.28 -4.13 52.61
CA ILE A 4 -13.94 -3.53 51.31
C ILE A 4 -13.39 -4.67 50.45
N VAL A 5 -14.15 -5.04 49.42
CA VAL A 5 -13.69 -5.96 48.38
C VAL A 5 -12.89 -5.13 47.38
N LEU A 6 -11.56 -5.27 47.40
CA LEU A 6 -10.70 -4.73 46.35
C LEU A 6 -10.83 -5.63 45.12
N LEU A 7 -11.51 -5.15 44.08
CA LEU A 7 -11.47 -5.77 42.76
C LEU A 7 -10.15 -5.34 42.07
N PRO A 8 -9.30 -6.28 41.62
CA PRO A 8 -8.16 -5.92 40.81
C PRO A 8 -8.68 -5.47 39.44
N PHE A 9 -8.50 -4.18 39.14
CA PHE A 9 -8.63 -3.65 37.79
C PHE A 9 -7.54 -4.29 36.93
N CYS A 10 -7.89 -5.37 36.22
CA CYS A 10 -7.10 -5.87 35.11
C CYS A 10 -7.00 -4.73 34.09
N PHE A 11 -5.85 -4.06 34.05
CA PHE A 11 -5.39 -3.32 32.89
C PHE A 11 -5.25 -4.33 31.74
N LEU A 12 -6.35 -4.58 31.05
CA LEU A 12 -6.33 -5.14 29.70
C LEU A 12 -5.62 -4.08 28.86
N PHE A 13 -4.30 -4.19 28.75
CA PHE A 13 -3.54 -3.60 27.67
C PHE A 13 -4.09 -4.24 26.39
N ILE A 14 -5.15 -3.65 25.85
CA ILE A 14 -5.59 -3.89 24.49
C ILE A 14 -4.39 -3.45 23.66
N PHE A 15 -3.59 -4.41 23.20
CA PHE A 15 -2.62 -4.18 22.15
C PHE A 15 -3.42 -3.75 20.92
N CYS A 16 -3.70 -2.46 20.81
CA CYS A 16 -4.17 -1.86 19.58
C CYS A 16 -3.07 -2.09 18.56
N SER A 17 -3.24 -3.11 17.71
CA SER A 17 -2.44 -3.27 16.51
C SER A 17 -2.57 -1.97 15.72
N ASN A 18 -1.50 -1.19 15.66
CA ASN A 18 -1.45 0.09 14.95
C ASN A 18 -1.38 -0.16 13.43
N GLN A 19 -2.41 -0.77 12.86
CA GLN A 19 -2.56 -0.86 11.42
C GLN A 19 -2.90 0.50 10.84
N ILE A 20 -2.03 1.01 9.97
CA ILE A 20 -2.23 2.30 9.31
C ILE A 20 -3.08 2.05 8.07
N LYS A 21 -4.24 2.70 7.99
CA LYS A 21 -5.00 2.79 6.73
C LYS A 21 -4.24 3.71 5.77
N MET A 22 -3.91 3.20 4.59
CA MET A 22 -3.04 3.89 3.62
C MET A 22 -3.81 4.81 2.67
N ASN A 23 -4.99 4.38 2.25
CA ASN A 23 -5.75 5.01 1.17
C ASN A 23 -6.91 5.88 1.68
N LYS A 24 -7.34 6.84 0.85
CA LYS A 24 -8.50 7.69 1.15
C LYS A 24 -9.83 6.98 0.91
N GLY A 25 -9.91 6.16 -0.13
CA GLY A 25 -11.11 5.43 -0.52
C GLY A 25 -11.74 4.61 0.60
N LYS A 26 -13.05 4.40 0.50
CA LYS A 26 -13.84 3.61 1.46
C LYS A 26 -14.13 2.21 0.96
N ASP A 27 -14.16 2.03 -0.36
CA ASP A 27 -14.57 0.78 -1.00
C ASP A 27 -13.53 -0.31 -0.78
N ILE A 28 -12.27 -0.01 -1.10
CA ILE A 28 -11.11 -0.85 -0.80
C ILE A 28 -10.36 -0.21 0.37
N ILE A 29 -9.79 -1.03 1.26
CA ILE A 29 -8.93 -0.60 2.35
C ILE A 29 -7.57 -1.28 2.18
N PHE A 30 -6.51 -0.47 2.17
CA PHE A 30 -5.13 -0.93 2.27
C PHE A 30 -4.65 -0.67 3.70
N ARG A 31 -4.18 -1.70 4.39
CA ARG A 31 -3.56 -1.58 5.72
C ARG A 31 -2.15 -2.12 5.73
N LEU A 32 -1.29 -1.39 6.42
CA LEU A 32 0.09 -1.75 6.64
C LEU A 32 0.40 -1.79 8.13
N ASN A 33 1.12 -2.82 8.56
CA ASN A 33 1.47 -3.01 9.98
C ASN A 33 2.70 -2.19 10.37
N TYR A 34 3.81 -2.36 9.66
CA TYR A 34 5.05 -1.62 9.87
C TYR A 34 5.92 -1.69 8.60
N VAL A 35 6.93 -0.82 8.53
CA VAL A 35 7.95 -0.84 7.48
C VAL A 35 9.33 -0.97 8.12
N ASP A 36 9.91 -2.15 8.01
CA ASP A 36 11.32 -2.39 8.31
C ASP A 36 12.13 -2.26 7.02
N THR A 37 12.98 -1.25 6.98
CA THR A 37 13.81 -0.91 5.82
C THR A 37 15.01 -1.83 5.63
N GLN A 38 15.31 -2.69 6.61
CA GLN A 38 16.38 -3.71 6.55
C GLN A 38 15.84 -5.13 6.41
N SER A 39 14.52 -5.32 6.47
CA SER A 39 13.92 -6.63 6.26
C SER A 39 14.22 -7.16 4.86
N LYS A 40 14.54 -8.45 4.78
CA LYS A 40 14.66 -9.20 3.52
C LYS A 40 13.33 -9.79 3.07
N GLU A 41 12.31 -9.74 3.92
CA GLU A 41 10.98 -10.26 3.63
C GLU A 41 10.18 -9.24 2.83
N VAL A 42 9.36 -9.75 1.91
CA VAL A 42 8.43 -8.90 1.17
C VAL A 42 7.36 -8.43 2.14
N ILE A 43 7.24 -7.11 2.28
CA ILE A 43 6.17 -6.50 3.05
C ILE A 43 4.87 -6.66 2.27
N GLU A 44 3.91 -7.34 2.87
CA GLU A 44 2.57 -7.51 2.32
C GLU A 44 1.57 -6.62 3.05
N GLU A 45 0.72 -5.95 2.27
CA GLU A 45 -0.42 -5.22 2.80
C GLU A 45 -1.64 -6.10 2.93
N ILE A 46 -2.48 -5.77 3.91
CA ILE A 46 -3.84 -6.31 3.99
C ILE A 46 -4.71 -5.45 3.08
N ILE A 47 -5.26 -6.08 2.04
CA ILE A 47 -6.14 -5.43 1.08
C ILE A 47 -7.54 -6.01 1.26
N LYS A 48 -8.50 -5.15 1.59
CA LYS A 48 -9.88 -5.56 1.86
C LYS A 48 -10.86 -4.80 0.99
N ASN A 49 -11.73 -5.53 0.29
CA ASN A 49 -12.93 -4.97 -0.32
C ASN A 49 -14.05 -4.93 0.73
N ASN A 50 -14.74 -3.80 0.87
CA ASN A 50 -15.90 -3.65 1.78
C ASN A 50 -17.20 -3.46 1.02
N THR A 51 -17.21 -3.77 -0.26
CA THR A 51 -18.38 -3.62 -1.11
C THR A 51 -18.76 -4.94 -1.78
N ASN A 52 -19.89 -4.87 -2.45
CA ASN A 52 -20.50 -5.89 -3.29
C ASN A 52 -20.00 -5.85 -4.75
N ASN A 53 -19.10 -4.94 -5.12
CA ASN A 53 -18.48 -4.90 -6.45
C ASN A 53 -17.19 -5.74 -6.48
N THR A 54 -16.83 -6.28 -7.64
CA THR A 54 -15.48 -6.82 -7.89
C THR A 54 -14.58 -5.70 -8.40
N TYR A 55 -13.38 -5.56 -7.82
CA TYR A 55 -12.41 -4.57 -8.25
C TYR A 55 -11.21 -5.19 -8.96
N VAL A 56 -10.68 -4.47 -9.93
CA VAL A 56 -9.37 -4.70 -10.54
C VAL A 56 -8.40 -3.70 -9.92
N VAL A 57 -7.35 -4.23 -9.28
CA VAL A 57 -6.28 -3.43 -8.68
C VAL A 57 -4.97 -3.82 -9.36
N ASP A 58 -4.27 -2.83 -9.90
CA ASP A 58 -2.92 -3.02 -10.40
C ASP A 58 -1.92 -2.76 -9.27
N PRO A 59 -1.15 -3.77 -8.81
CA PRO A 59 -0.16 -3.57 -7.77
C PRO A 59 0.96 -2.59 -8.18
N LEU A 60 1.09 -2.29 -9.47
CA LEU A 60 2.02 -1.32 -10.04
C LEU A 60 1.33 -0.02 -10.52
N GLY A 61 0.02 0.11 -10.33
CA GLY A 61 -0.81 1.18 -10.90
C GLY A 61 -0.85 2.47 -10.08
N PHE A 62 -0.12 2.55 -8.97
CA PHE A 62 -0.03 3.79 -8.20
C PHE A 62 1.10 4.69 -8.71
N TYR A 63 0.73 5.87 -9.23
CA TYR A 63 1.67 6.86 -9.74
C TYR A 63 1.56 8.14 -8.91
N GLY A 64 2.71 8.73 -8.58
CA GLY A 64 2.74 10.00 -7.85
C GLY A 64 4.12 10.39 -7.37
N LYS A 65 4.14 10.96 -6.17
CA LYS A 65 5.35 11.45 -5.49
C LYS A 65 5.53 10.71 -4.17
N SER A 66 6.76 10.33 -3.89
CA SER A 66 7.17 9.89 -2.57
C SER A 66 8.59 10.36 -2.29
N PHE A 67 8.87 10.64 -1.03
CA PHE A 67 10.19 11.07 -0.56
C PHE A 67 10.34 10.72 0.92
N VAL A 68 11.58 10.57 1.36
CA VAL A 68 11.91 10.26 2.75
C VAL A 68 12.30 11.54 3.48
N LEU A 69 11.86 11.67 4.72
CA LEU A 69 12.33 12.65 5.68
C LEU A 69 13.31 11.98 6.65
N GLU A 70 14.47 12.57 6.88
CA GLU A 70 15.40 12.25 7.97
C GLU A 70 15.30 13.35 9.02
N ASN A 71 14.89 13.00 10.24
CA ASN A 71 14.71 13.93 11.37
C ASN A 71 13.88 15.17 10.98
N GLY A 72 12.87 14.99 10.13
CA GLY A 72 11.95 16.03 9.66
C GLY A 72 12.41 16.84 8.44
N LYS A 73 13.60 16.57 7.88
CA LYS A 73 14.11 17.22 6.67
C LYS A 73 14.13 16.24 5.50
N ILE A 74 13.94 16.72 4.27
CA ILE A 74 14.03 15.86 3.08
C ILE A 74 15.42 15.22 3.03
N LEU A 75 15.45 13.89 2.93
CA LEU A 75 16.65 13.10 2.75
C LEU A 75 16.91 12.98 1.25
N ASP A 76 18.10 13.40 0.81
CA ASP A 76 18.50 13.21 -0.57
C ASP A 76 18.81 11.73 -0.84
N PRO A 77 18.33 11.14 -1.95
CA PRO A 77 18.66 9.77 -2.30
C PRO A 77 20.16 9.59 -2.55
N TYR A 78 20.70 8.47 -2.07
CA TYR A 78 22.08 8.08 -2.35
C TYR A 78 22.26 7.70 -3.82
N LEU A 79 21.25 7.06 -4.40
CA LEU A 79 21.20 6.71 -5.82
C LEU A 79 19.75 6.63 -6.32
N TYR A 80 19.61 6.63 -7.63
CA TYR A 80 18.36 6.31 -8.32
C TYR A 80 18.58 5.12 -9.24
N PHE A 81 17.74 4.10 -9.13
CA PHE A 81 17.78 2.99 -10.09
C PHE A 81 17.14 3.40 -11.41
N LYS A 82 17.88 3.28 -12.52
CA LYS A 82 17.26 3.40 -13.84
C LYS A 82 16.56 2.08 -14.17
N SER A 83 15.23 2.08 -14.23
CA SER A 83 14.51 1.00 -14.89
C SER A 83 14.30 1.35 -16.36
N GLY A 84 14.49 0.38 -17.25
CA GLY A 84 14.06 0.52 -18.65
C GLY A 84 12.54 0.62 -18.79
N TYR A 85 12.08 0.80 -20.01
CA TYR A 85 10.65 0.74 -20.32
C TYR A 85 10.12 -0.66 -19.99
N TYR A 86 9.17 -0.73 -19.05
CA TYR A 86 8.46 -1.96 -18.71
C TYR A 86 7.11 -1.94 -19.41
N SER A 87 6.81 -2.97 -20.18
CA SER A 87 5.52 -3.17 -20.83
C SER A 87 5.02 -4.58 -20.52
N ARG A 88 3.72 -4.70 -20.29
CA ARG A 88 3.01 -5.97 -20.08
C ARG A 88 2.26 -6.34 -21.36
N ASN A 89 2.28 -7.64 -21.67
CA ASN A 89 1.33 -8.23 -22.61
C ASN A 89 0.11 -8.74 -21.85
N ASP A 90 -0.92 -9.20 -22.56
CA ASP A 90 -2.17 -9.67 -21.94
C ASP A 90 -1.94 -10.79 -20.91
N ARG A 91 -0.97 -11.67 -21.15
CA ARG A 91 -0.61 -12.73 -20.19
C ARG A 91 -0.05 -12.16 -18.90
N ALA A 92 0.91 -11.23 -18.98
CA ALA A 92 1.45 -10.56 -17.80
C ALA A 92 0.35 -9.78 -17.06
N CYS A 93 -0.57 -9.14 -17.79
CA CYS A 93 -1.73 -8.48 -17.17
C CYS A 93 -2.65 -9.46 -16.44
N TYR A 94 -2.87 -10.67 -16.98
CA TYR A 94 -3.64 -11.71 -16.31
C TYR A 94 -2.98 -12.19 -15.01
N GLU A 95 -1.66 -12.31 -15.01
CA GLU A 95 -0.88 -12.80 -13.86
C GLU A 95 -0.68 -11.72 -12.78
N ASP A 96 -0.54 -10.44 -13.17
CA ASP A 96 -0.18 -9.35 -12.26
C ASP A 96 -1.41 -8.65 -11.64
N LEU A 97 -2.50 -8.49 -12.39
CA LEU A 97 -3.65 -7.73 -11.91
C LEU A 97 -4.41 -8.50 -10.82
N ILE A 98 -4.69 -7.80 -9.73
CA ILE A 98 -5.43 -8.34 -8.60
C ILE A 98 -6.92 -8.22 -8.90
N ILE A 99 -7.61 -9.35 -8.98
CA ILE A 99 -9.08 -9.42 -9.00
C ILE A 99 -9.58 -9.59 -7.57
N LEU A 100 -10.10 -8.50 -6.99
CA LEU A 100 -10.55 -8.46 -5.62
C LEU A 100 -12.08 -8.60 -5.55
N LYS A 101 -12.54 -9.80 -5.20
CA LYS A 101 -13.96 -10.16 -5.12
C LYS A 101 -14.70 -9.40 -4.00
N PRO A 102 -16.04 -9.37 -4.04
CA PRO A 102 -16.86 -8.79 -2.98
C PRO A 102 -16.44 -9.27 -1.59
N PHE A 103 -16.27 -8.33 -0.67
CA PHE A 103 -15.90 -8.60 0.73
C PHE A 103 -14.61 -9.40 0.96
N GLN A 104 -13.81 -9.62 -0.08
CA GLN A 104 -12.58 -10.40 0.00
C GLN A 104 -11.50 -9.62 0.75
N THR A 105 -10.72 -10.34 1.55
CA THR A 105 -9.47 -9.87 2.15
C THR A 105 -8.33 -10.72 1.63
N ILE A 106 -7.25 -10.07 1.18
CA ILE A 106 -6.02 -10.74 0.73
C ILE A 106 -4.81 -10.08 1.37
N HIS A 107 -3.69 -10.80 1.32
CA HIS A 107 -2.37 -10.29 1.66
C HIS A 107 -1.54 -10.24 0.38
N ARG A 108 -1.06 -9.05 0.02
CA ARG A 108 -0.29 -8.85 -1.21
C ARG A 108 0.52 -7.58 -1.12
N SER A 109 1.73 -7.61 -1.68
CA SER A 109 2.58 -6.43 -1.81
C SER A 109 2.07 -5.46 -2.89
N ILE A 110 2.05 -4.17 -2.57
CA ILE A 110 1.65 -3.07 -3.46
C ILE A 110 2.77 -2.03 -3.57
N ILE A 111 3.10 -1.65 -4.79
CA ILE A 111 4.01 -0.53 -5.03
C ILE A 111 3.19 0.76 -5.02
N PHE A 112 3.14 1.44 -3.87
CA PHE A 112 2.36 2.67 -3.71
C PHE A 112 2.90 3.90 -4.46
N ASN A 113 4.10 3.83 -5.05
CA ASN A 113 4.54 4.81 -6.05
C ASN A 113 5.52 4.16 -7.04
N LYS A 114 5.03 3.78 -8.22
CA LYS A 114 5.83 3.11 -9.25
C LYS A 114 7.00 3.95 -9.78
N ASN A 115 6.88 5.28 -9.71
CA ASN A 115 7.90 6.22 -10.16
C ASN A 115 9.04 6.41 -9.14
N ASN A 116 8.87 5.93 -7.89
CA ASN A 116 9.92 6.05 -6.89
C ASN A 116 11.03 5.04 -7.16
N GLN A 117 12.16 5.56 -7.65
CA GLN A 117 13.38 4.77 -7.90
C GLN A 117 14.52 5.16 -6.94
N ALA A 118 14.21 5.99 -5.94
CA ALA A 118 15.18 6.49 -4.99
C ALA A 118 15.60 5.38 -4.02
N VAL A 119 16.90 5.32 -3.75
CA VAL A 119 17.47 4.47 -2.72
C VAL A 119 18.14 5.35 -1.67
N TYR A 120 17.81 5.07 -0.42
CA TYR A 120 18.26 5.83 0.72
C TYR A 120 19.24 5.01 1.56
N ARG A 121 20.12 5.71 2.29
CA ARG A 121 20.99 5.11 3.30
C ARG A 121 20.48 5.50 4.67
N TYR A 122 20.06 4.52 5.45
CA TYR A 122 19.52 4.74 6.78
C TYR A 122 20.58 4.54 7.86
N LYS A 123 20.51 5.34 8.92
CA LYS A 123 21.31 5.20 10.14
C LYS A 123 20.40 4.89 11.32
N LYS A 124 20.72 3.85 12.10
CA LYS A 124 19.90 3.41 13.25
C LYS A 124 19.62 4.50 14.30
N SER A 125 20.48 5.52 14.40
CA SER A 125 20.31 6.64 15.33
C SER A 125 19.25 7.67 14.92
N ASN A 126 18.80 7.64 13.65
CA ASN A 126 17.97 8.70 13.08
C ASN A 126 16.51 8.24 12.94
N LYS A 127 15.59 9.21 12.91
CA LYS A 127 14.16 8.96 12.67
C LYS A 127 13.84 9.21 11.21
N TYR A 128 13.12 8.28 10.59
CA TYR A 128 12.77 8.37 9.19
C TYR A 128 11.26 8.25 8.96
N GLU A 129 10.78 9.03 8.01
CA GLU A 129 9.37 9.03 7.60
C GLU A 129 9.28 9.02 6.08
N GLU A 130 8.51 8.11 5.49
CA GLU A 130 8.18 8.17 4.07
C GLU A 130 6.86 8.90 3.88
N ILE A 131 6.87 9.94 3.05
CA ILE A 131 5.67 10.62 2.61
C ILE A 131 5.28 10.05 1.25
N VAL A 132 4.08 9.46 1.15
CA VAL A 132 3.56 8.91 -0.12
C VAL A 132 2.30 9.66 -0.51
N LYS A 133 2.31 10.20 -1.74
CA LYS A 133 1.17 10.86 -2.38
C LYS A 133 1.02 10.33 -3.81
N SER A 134 0.11 9.40 -4.01
CA SER A 134 -0.11 8.75 -5.31
C SER A 134 -1.57 8.48 -5.57
N PHE A 135 -1.89 8.13 -6.81
CA PHE A 135 -3.22 7.73 -7.21
C PHE A 135 -3.17 6.51 -8.13
N HIS A 136 -4.27 5.77 -8.14
CA HIS A 136 -4.53 4.63 -8.99
C HIS A 136 -5.82 4.88 -9.76
N ASN A 137 -5.79 4.68 -11.07
CA ASN A 137 -6.94 4.86 -11.95
C ASN A 137 -6.80 4.01 -13.21
N LYS A 138 -7.85 3.97 -14.04
CA LYS A 138 -7.87 3.25 -15.32
C LYS A 138 -6.69 3.57 -16.23
N ASN A 139 -6.28 4.83 -16.32
CA ASN A 139 -5.17 5.24 -17.17
C ASN A 139 -3.86 4.58 -16.70
N ASN A 140 -3.59 4.58 -15.39
CA ASN A 140 -2.38 3.99 -14.84
C ASN A 140 -2.33 2.47 -15.00
N VAL A 141 -3.48 1.78 -14.94
CA VAL A 141 -3.53 0.32 -15.16
C VAL A 141 -3.24 -0.04 -16.61
N THR A 142 -3.71 0.79 -17.54
CA THR A 142 -3.65 0.53 -18.99
C THR A 142 -2.38 1.04 -19.66
N ILE A 143 -1.69 2.04 -19.10
CA ILE A 143 -0.47 2.65 -19.69
C ILE A 143 0.64 1.64 -19.97
N LEU A 144 0.67 0.52 -19.23
CA LEU A 144 1.65 -0.55 -19.40
C LEU A 144 1.18 -1.67 -20.34
N GLY A 145 0.07 -1.52 -21.07
CA GLY A 145 -0.36 -2.47 -22.11
C GLY A 145 -1.56 -3.37 -21.74
N CYS A 146 -2.22 -3.15 -20.59
CA CYS A 146 -3.34 -4.00 -20.15
C CYS A 146 -4.72 -3.58 -20.69
N GLU A 147 -4.78 -2.73 -21.71
CA GLU A 147 -6.04 -2.12 -22.17
C GLU A 147 -7.09 -3.16 -22.60
N SER A 148 -6.71 -4.14 -23.43
CA SER A 148 -7.62 -5.17 -23.93
C SER A 148 -8.23 -6.00 -22.80
N TYR A 149 -7.38 -6.47 -21.88
CA TYR A 149 -7.83 -7.27 -20.75
C TYR A 149 -8.71 -6.46 -19.77
N ILE A 150 -8.39 -5.19 -19.52
CA ILE A 150 -9.25 -4.32 -18.71
C ILE A 150 -10.63 -4.15 -19.34
N LYS A 151 -10.72 -3.94 -20.66
CA LYS A 151 -12.02 -3.85 -21.36
C LYS A 151 -12.84 -5.12 -21.21
N GLU A 152 -12.20 -6.30 -21.29
CA GLU A 152 -12.86 -7.58 -21.06
C GLU A 152 -13.43 -7.67 -19.64
N LEU A 153 -12.65 -7.32 -18.62
CA LEU A 153 -13.09 -7.34 -17.22
C LEU A 153 -14.24 -6.34 -16.95
N GLU A 154 -14.15 -5.13 -17.51
CA GLU A 154 -15.21 -4.13 -17.40
C GLU A 154 -16.51 -4.60 -18.07
N SER A 155 -16.43 -5.29 -19.22
CA SER A 155 -17.63 -5.88 -19.86
C SER A 155 -18.30 -6.97 -19.02
N LYS A 156 -17.56 -7.56 -18.07
CA LYS A 156 -18.07 -8.51 -17.06
C LYS A 156 -18.59 -7.80 -15.80
N GLY A 157 -18.59 -6.46 -15.77
CA GLY A 157 -19.06 -5.64 -14.66
C GLY A 157 -18.01 -5.35 -13.59
N TYR A 158 -16.72 -5.63 -13.85
CA TYR A 158 -15.66 -5.39 -12.87
C TYR A 158 -15.28 -3.92 -12.90
N LYS A 159 -14.89 -3.37 -11.75
CA LYS A 159 -14.52 -1.95 -11.62
C LYS A 159 -13.02 -1.81 -11.47
N VAL A 160 -12.37 -1.02 -12.30
CA VAL A 160 -10.99 -0.60 -12.00
C VAL A 160 -11.01 0.27 -10.75
N LEU A 161 -10.08 0.04 -9.83
CA LEU A 161 -9.94 0.87 -8.65
C LEU A 161 -9.59 2.31 -9.04
N GLU A 162 -10.33 3.26 -8.47
CA GLU A 162 -10.08 4.70 -8.58
C GLU A 162 -9.85 5.22 -7.15
N ASP A 163 -8.60 5.44 -6.77
CA ASP A 163 -8.25 5.82 -5.39
C ASP A 163 -6.93 6.60 -5.29
N SER A 164 -6.65 7.14 -4.12
CA SER A 164 -5.42 7.84 -3.78
C SER A 164 -4.85 7.41 -2.44
N ILE A 165 -3.52 7.37 -2.39
CA ILE A 165 -2.72 7.22 -1.18
C ILE A 165 -2.23 8.60 -0.79
N VAL A 166 -2.49 9.01 0.45
CA VAL A 166 -1.89 10.19 1.07
C VAL A 166 -1.58 9.82 2.51
N THR A 167 -0.34 9.37 2.73
CA THR A 167 0.05 8.82 4.02
C THR A 167 1.49 9.18 4.37
N LYS A 168 1.76 9.09 5.66
CA LYS A 168 3.08 9.23 6.26
C LYS A 168 3.38 7.92 6.98
N LEU A 169 4.42 7.24 6.53
CA LEU A 169 4.89 5.97 7.10
C LEU A 169 6.09 6.24 8.00
N LEU A 170 6.10 5.63 9.18
CA LEU A 170 7.30 5.59 10.00
C LEU A 170 8.18 4.44 9.52
N LEU A 171 9.44 4.73 9.21
CA LEU A 171 10.41 3.76 8.75
C LEU A 171 11.30 3.32 9.91
N GLN A 172 11.54 2.01 10.03
CA GLN A 172 12.45 1.43 11.02
C GLN A 172 13.70 0.88 10.32
N PRO A 173 14.88 1.48 10.54
CA PRO A 173 16.17 0.93 10.17
C PRO A 173 16.78 0.04 11.25
#